data_AF-A0A100WKN2-F1
#
_entry.id   AF-A0A100WKN2-F1
#
_cell.length_a   1.000
_cell.length_b   1.000
_cell.length_c   1.000
_cell.angle_alpha   90.00
_cell.angle_beta   90.00
_cell.angle_gamma   90.00
#
_symmetry.space_group_name_H-M   'P 1'
#
loop_
_entity.id
_entity.type
_entity.pdbx_description
1 polymer ?
#
loop_
_entity_poly.entity_id
_entity_poly.type
_entity_poly.pdbx_seq_one_letter_code
_entity_poly.pdbx_strand_id
1 'polypeptide(L)'
;MRVWLLGATAVVILAVAVVIAVKTHGFGLANSDERIAQQRCESDVRAQLASPSTAKLSDVTSAISELDPDSRDMFPLMVNEPLKGVDHARITVWNVSGMVDAQTEVGTVIRDPFTCRAYFVDGTLADTLVLFDHEH
;
A
#
# COMPACT_ATOMS: atom_id res chain seq x y z
N MET A 1 47.04 17.96 45.77
CA MET A 1 45.60 17.96 45.46
C MET A 1 45.29 16.76 44.58
N ARG A 2 44.15 16.11 44.85
CA ARG A 2 43.52 14.97 44.17
C ARG A 2 43.69 15.05 42.63
N VAL A 3 43.88 13.95 41.90
CA VAL A 3 42.77 13.18 41.31
C VAL A 3 43.24 11.75 40.95
N TRP A 4 42.44 10.77 41.37
CA TRP A 4 42.48 9.35 41.01
C TRP A 4 42.28 9.12 39.49
N LEU A 5 43.05 8.20 38.90
CA LEU A 5 42.83 7.65 37.55
C LEU A 5 42.58 6.15 37.65
N LEU A 6 41.31 5.76 37.80
CA LEU A 6 40.80 4.42 37.53
C LEU A 6 39.36 4.51 37.05
N GLY A 7 39.06 3.88 35.92
CA GLY A 7 37.71 3.72 35.34
C GLY A 7 37.65 4.23 33.90
N ALA A 8 37.09 3.53 32.92
CA ALA A 8 36.48 2.22 32.90
C ALA A 8 36.56 1.68 31.47
N THR A 9 36.71 0.36 31.42
CA THR A 9 36.63 -0.52 30.26
C THR A 9 35.33 -0.40 29.47
N ALA A 10 35.46 -0.52 28.14
CA ALA A 10 34.56 -1.19 27.20
C ALA A 10 33.09 -0.72 27.13
N VAL A 11 32.63 -0.34 25.94
CA VAL A 11 31.96 -1.26 25.00
C VAL A 11 31.62 -0.46 23.74
N VAL A 12 32.10 -1.01 22.62
CA VAL A 12 31.72 -0.67 21.25
C VAL A 12 30.23 -0.95 21.08
N ILE A 13 29.43 0.07 20.79
CA ILE A 13 28.14 -0.14 20.12
C ILE A 13 28.13 0.71 18.85
N LEU A 14 28.30 0.01 17.73
CA LEU A 14 28.05 0.47 16.38
C LEU A 14 26.64 1.07 16.31
N ALA A 15 26.54 2.40 16.26
CA ALA A 15 25.32 3.07 15.88
C ALA A 15 25.15 2.94 14.36
N VAL A 16 24.44 1.90 13.92
CA VAL A 16 23.88 1.85 12.57
C VAL A 16 22.74 2.87 12.55
N ALA A 17 23.05 4.10 12.16
CA ALA A 17 22.06 5.12 11.90
C ALA A 17 21.35 4.79 10.58
N VAL A 18 20.32 3.94 10.65
CA VAL A 18 19.31 3.86 9.59
C VAL A 18 18.53 5.17 9.66
N VAL A 19 18.81 6.08 8.72
CA VAL A 19 18.05 7.32 8.55
C VAL A 19 16.68 6.92 7.99
N ILE A 20 15.74 6.60 8.87
CA ILE A 20 14.33 6.54 8.50
C ILE A 20 13.87 7.99 8.32
N ALA A 21 13.98 8.49 7.09
CA ALA A 21 13.43 9.77 6.70
C ALA A 21 11.89 9.66 6.61
N VAL A 22 11.21 9.56 7.75
CA VAL A 22 9.76 9.78 7.81
C VAL A 22 9.52 11.28 7.79
N LYS A 23 9.33 11.81 6.58
CA LYS A 23 8.83 13.16 6.33
C LYS A 23 7.35 13.20 6.77
N THR A 24 7.12 13.37 8.07
CA THR A 24 5.79 13.51 8.68
C THR A 24 5.22 14.90 8.44
N HIS A 25 4.76 15.15 7.21
CA HIS A 25 3.93 16.32 6.91
C HIS A 25 2.66 15.84 6.21
N GLY A 26 1.62 15.45 6.99
CA GLY A 26 0.34 15.03 6.40
C GLY A 26 -0.70 14.36 7.30
N PHE A 27 -0.56 14.38 8.63
CA PHE A 27 -1.37 13.57 9.55
C PHE A 27 -2.90 13.76 9.50
N GLY A 28 -3.43 14.80 8.84
CA GLY A 28 -4.88 15.00 8.65
C GLY A 28 -5.43 14.43 7.34
N LEU A 29 -4.81 14.77 6.21
CA LEU A 29 -5.27 14.36 4.88
C LEU A 29 -4.89 12.91 4.57
N ALA A 30 -3.69 12.48 4.98
CA ALA A 30 -3.23 11.11 4.73
C ALA A 30 -4.17 10.07 5.35
N ASN A 31 -4.72 10.33 6.55
CA ASN A 31 -5.70 9.44 7.18
C ASN A 31 -7.03 9.38 6.40
N SER A 32 -7.43 10.47 5.74
CA SER A 32 -8.65 10.48 4.91
C SER A 32 -8.43 9.72 3.61
N ASP A 33 -7.33 9.99 2.92
CA ASP A 33 -6.98 9.36 1.65
C ASP A 33 -6.74 7.86 1.84
N GLU A 34 -6.09 7.48 2.94
CA GLU A 34 -5.93 6.08 3.35
C GLU A 34 -7.28 5.36 3.46
N ARG A 35 -8.26 5.98 4.13
CA ARG A 35 -9.59 5.39 4.31
C ARG A 35 -10.36 5.30 2.99
N ILE A 36 -10.26 6.33 2.16
CA ILE A 36 -10.86 6.33 0.82
C ILE A 36 -10.23 5.23 -0.04
N ALA A 37 -8.90 5.12 -0.03
CA ALA A 37 -8.16 4.08 -0.74
C ALA A 37 -8.61 2.69 -0.29
N GLN A 38 -8.64 2.45 1.02
CA GLN A 38 -9.05 1.18 1.60
C GLN A 38 -10.49 0.83 1.19
N GLN A 39 -11.45 1.73 1.40
CA GLN A 39 -12.86 1.49 1.08
C GLN A 39 -13.08 1.22 -0.41
N ARG A 40 -12.41 2.00 -1.27
CA ARG A 40 -12.54 1.83 -2.71
C ARG A 40 -11.93 0.50 -3.15
N CYS A 41 -10.72 0.19 -2.71
CA CYS A 41 -10.05 -1.05 -3.04
C CYS A 41 -10.84 -2.28 -2.57
N GLU A 42 -11.38 -2.28 -1.35
CA GLU A 42 -12.23 -3.38 -0.88
C GLU A 42 -13.48 -3.57 -1.75
N SER A 43 -14.09 -2.49 -2.22
CA SER A 43 -15.24 -2.54 -3.13
C SER A 43 -14.85 -3.13 -4.49
N ASP A 44 -13.75 -2.66 -5.07
CA ASP A 44 -13.31 -3.07 -6.40
C ASP A 44 -12.80 -4.52 -6.41
N VAL A 45 -12.11 -4.95 -5.35
CA VAL A 45 -11.73 -6.35 -5.15
C VAL A 45 -12.97 -7.24 -5.13
N ARG A 46 -14.01 -6.89 -4.34
CA ARG A 46 -15.26 -7.67 -4.31
C ARG A 46 -15.95 -7.73 -5.66
N ALA A 47 -15.94 -6.63 -6.42
CA ALA A 47 -16.58 -6.53 -7.72
C ALA A 47 -15.96 -7.47 -8.76
N GLN A 48 -14.71 -7.87 -8.57
CA GLN A 48 -14.00 -8.78 -9.47
C GLN A 48 -14.16 -10.27 -9.10
N LEU A 49 -14.77 -10.58 -7.96
CA LEU A 49 -15.01 -11.96 -7.51
C LEU A 49 -16.29 -12.53 -8.11
N ALA A 50 -16.32 -13.86 -8.31
CA ALA A 50 -17.50 -14.56 -8.80
C ALA A 50 -18.72 -14.47 -7.84
N SER A 51 -18.47 -14.39 -6.52
CA SER A 51 -19.52 -14.28 -5.50
C SER A 51 -19.28 -13.12 -4.53
N PRO A 52 -19.50 -11.85 -4.97
CA PRO A 52 -19.16 -10.65 -4.20
C PRO A 52 -19.81 -10.57 -2.82
N SER A 53 -21.07 -11.00 -2.69
CA SER A 53 -21.85 -10.89 -1.45
C SER A 53 -21.43 -11.87 -0.36
N THR A 54 -20.70 -12.93 -0.72
CA THR A 54 -20.20 -13.93 0.24
C THR A 54 -18.72 -13.79 0.53
N ALA A 55 -18.04 -12.90 -0.19
CA ALA A 55 -16.61 -12.66 -0.03
C ALA A 55 -16.31 -11.97 1.31
N LYS A 56 -15.24 -12.41 1.98
CA LYS A 56 -14.75 -11.79 3.20
C LYS A 56 -13.34 -11.30 2.97
N LEU A 57 -13.08 -10.02 3.24
CA LEU A 57 -11.72 -9.50 3.29
C LEU A 57 -11.24 -9.49 4.74
N SER A 58 -9.99 -9.87 4.95
CA SER A 58 -9.34 -9.81 6.25
C SER A 58 -7.92 -9.27 6.10
N ASP A 59 -7.33 -8.87 7.23
CA ASP A 59 -5.93 -8.44 7.32
C ASP A 59 -5.60 -7.28 6.37
N VAL A 60 -6.61 -6.44 6.08
CA VAL A 60 -6.49 -5.32 5.15
C VAL A 60 -5.61 -4.25 5.76
N THR A 61 -4.58 -3.88 5.02
CA THR A 61 -3.57 -2.88 5.38
C THR A 61 -3.36 -1.94 4.21
N SER A 62 -3.16 -0.66 4.52
CA SER A 62 -2.94 0.41 3.56
C SER A 62 -1.61 1.09 3.84
N ALA A 63 -0.82 1.29 2.80
CA ALA A 63 0.45 2.00 2.90
C ALA A 63 0.71 2.82 1.64
N ILE A 64 1.37 3.96 1.80
CA ILE A 64 1.88 4.72 0.66
C ILE A 64 2.94 3.87 -0.04
N SER A 65 2.86 3.82 -1.37
CA SER A 65 3.78 3.08 -2.23
C SER A 65 4.34 4.02 -3.30
N GLU A 66 5.55 3.74 -3.75
CA GLU A 66 6.14 4.45 -4.90
C GLU A 66 5.36 4.12 -6.17
N LEU A 67 5.25 5.11 -7.06
CA LEU A 67 4.75 4.91 -8.42
C LEU A 67 5.79 4.12 -9.23
N ASP A 68 5.35 3.04 -9.88
CA ASP A 68 6.18 2.11 -10.65
C ASP A 68 5.75 2.12 -12.13
N PRO A 69 6.11 3.17 -12.89
CA PRO A 69 5.60 3.40 -14.24
C PRO A 69 6.11 2.41 -15.28
N ASP A 70 7.18 1.68 -14.99
CA ASP A 70 7.82 0.76 -15.93
C ASP A 70 7.37 -0.69 -15.74
N SER A 71 6.53 -0.96 -14.72
CA SER A 71 6.05 -2.30 -14.41
C SER A 71 4.59 -2.25 -13.96
N ARG A 72 4.30 -2.09 -12.66
CA ARG A 72 2.95 -2.29 -12.12
C ARG A 72 1.96 -1.21 -12.56
N ASP A 73 2.43 0.01 -12.77
CA ASP A 73 1.59 1.18 -13.09
C ASP A 73 1.65 1.57 -14.57
N MET A 74 2.42 0.84 -15.38
CA MET A 74 2.62 1.15 -16.79
C MET A 74 1.29 1.23 -17.56
N PHE A 75 0.41 0.24 -17.38
CA PHE A 75 -0.89 0.23 -18.04
C PHE A 75 -1.80 1.37 -17.56
N PRO A 76 -2.08 1.53 -16.24
CA PRO A 76 -2.87 2.66 -15.76
C PRO A 76 -2.38 4.02 -16.27
N LEU A 77 -1.06 4.25 -16.30
CA LEU A 77 -0.49 5.54 -16.72
C LEU A 77 -0.54 5.78 -18.23
N MET A 78 -0.61 4.73 -19.06
CA MET A 78 -0.62 4.88 -20.53
C MET A 78 -2.03 4.82 -21.12
N VAL A 79 -2.90 3.97 -20.58
CA VAL A 79 -4.19 3.63 -21.20
C VAL A 79 -5.41 4.15 -20.44
N ASN A 80 -5.32 4.38 -19.12
CA ASN A 80 -6.46 4.85 -18.35
C ASN A 80 -6.53 6.38 -18.38
N GLU A 81 -7.61 6.91 -18.96
CA GLU A 81 -7.87 8.36 -19.09
C GLU A 81 -7.66 9.17 -17.78
N PRO A 82 -8.00 8.67 -16.57
CA PRO A 82 -7.78 9.45 -15.34
C PRO A 82 -6.31 9.74 -15.01
N LEU A 83 -5.37 8.92 -15.50
CA LEU A 83 -3.95 9.01 -15.16
C LEU A 83 -3.07 9.36 -16.38
N LYS A 84 -3.59 9.17 -17.59
CA LYS A 84 -2.86 9.40 -18.82
C LYS A 84 -2.41 10.86 -18.96
N GLY A 85 -1.10 11.05 -19.10
CA GLY A 85 -0.48 12.37 -19.28
C GLY A 85 -0.45 13.24 -18.01
N VAL A 86 -0.84 12.69 -16.86
CA VAL A 86 -0.66 13.34 -15.56
C VAL A 86 0.83 13.32 -15.18
N ASP A 87 1.34 14.43 -14.67
CA ASP A 87 2.69 14.48 -14.12
C ASP A 87 2.81 13.51 -12.93
N HIS A 88 3.76 12.57 -13.01
CA HIS A 88 3.99 11.56 -11.97
C HIS A 88 4.23 12.16 -10.59
N ALA A 89 4.80 13.38 -10.49
CA ALA A 89 5.02 14.06 -9.22
C ALA A 89 3.71 14.47 -8.51
N ARG A 90 2.59 14.51 -9.23
CA ARG A 90 1.25 14.79 -8.69
C ARG A 90 0.48 13.54 -8.27
N ILE A 91 1.03 12.36 -8.61
CA ILE A 91 0.39 11.07 -8.33
C ILE A 91 0.90 10.55 -6.99
N THR A 92 -0.02 10.33 -6.06
CA THR A 92 0.22 9.59 -4.82
C THR A 92 -0.42 8.23 -4.95
N VAL A 93 0.32 7.16 -4.64
CA VAL A 93 -0.20 5.79 -4.72
C VAL A 93 -0.36 5.20 -3.33
N TRP A 94 -1.55 4.66 -3.07
CA TRP A 94 -1.83 3.84 -1.90
C TRP A 94 -1.89 2.37 -2.31
N ASN A 95 -1.09 1.53 -1.68
CA ASN A 95 -1.13 0.09 -1.83
C ASN A 95 -1.96 -0.50 -0.69
N VAL A 96 -3.10 -1.10 -1.03
CA VAL A 96 -4.02 -1.77 -0.11
C VAL A 96 -3.88 -3.27 -0.31
N SER A 97 -3.37 -3.97 0.68
CA SER A 97 -3.14 -5.41 0.64
C SER A 97 -3.91 -6.13 1.73
N GLY A 98 -4.31 -7.36 1.47
CA GLY A 98 -4.96 -8.21 2.45
C GLY A 98 -5.23 -9.61 1.91
N MET A 99 -6.11 -10.33 2.61
CA MET A 99 -6.57 -11.64 2.19
C MET A 99 -8.05 -11.56 1.81
N VAL A 100 -8.45 -12.33 0.80
CA VAL A 100 -9.84 -12.48 0.39
C VAL A 100 -10.24 -13.96 0.46
N ASP A 101 -11.30 -14.23 1.20
CA ASP A 101 -12.00 -15.52 1.18
C ASP A 101 -13.15 -15.41 0.18
N ALA A 102 -13.10 -16.15 -0.92
CA ALA A 102 -14.12 -16.13 -1.97
C ALA A 102 -14.67 -17.54 -2.24
N GLN A 103 -15.97 -17.66 -2.47
CA GLN A 103 -16.55 -18.91 -2.94
C GLN A 103 -16.34 -19.07 -4.44
N THR A 104 -15.90 -20.26 -4.83
CA THR A 104 -15.82 -20.69 -6.22
C THR A 104 -17.20 -21.07 -6.76
N GLU A 105 -17.30 -21.24 -8.08
CA GLU A 105 -18.53 -21.70 -8.73
C GLU A 105 -19.01 -23.08 -8.22
N VAL A 106 -18.10 -23.89 -7.68
CA VAL A 106 -18.40 -25.22 -7.12
C VAL A 106 -18.64 -25.19 -5.60
N GLY A 107 -18.69 -24.01 -4.98
CA GLY A 107 -19.04 -23.82 -3.56
C GLY A 107 -17.89 -24.05 -2.58
N THR A 108 -16.64 -24.20 -3.05
CA THR A 108 -15.46 -24.21 -2.17
C THR A 108 -15.03 -22.78 -1.84
N VAL A 109 -14.49 -22.56 -0.64
CA VAL A 109 -13.89 -21.27 -0.27
C VAL A 109 -12.40 -21.31 -0.58
N ILE A 110 -11.93 -20.38 -1.39
CA ILE A 110 -10.52 -20.11 -1.64
C ILE A 110 -10.12 -18.88 -0.85
N ARG A 111 -8.89 -18.90 -0.33
CA ARG A 111 -8.29 -17.78 0.38
C ARG A 111 -7.03 -17.32 -0.35
N ASP A 112 -7.11 -16.17 -0.99
CA ASP A 112 -6.02 -15.61 -1.80
C ASP A 112 -5.57 -14.26 -1.27
N PRO A 113 -4.26 -13.93 -1.36
CA PRO A 113 -3.81 -12.57 -1.17
C PRO A 113 -4.29 -11.68 -2.31
N PHE A 114 -4.64 -10.44 -1.99
CA PHE A 114 -4.92 -9.42 -3.00
C PHE A 114 -4.05 -8.19 -2.74
N THR A 115 -3.77 -7.46 -3.82
CA THR A 115 -3.18 -6.13 -3.75
C THR A 115 -3.96 -5.19 -4.66
N CYS A 116 -4.43 -4.08 -4.12
CA CYS A 116 -5.07 -3.02 -4.88
C CYS A 116 -4.23 -1.74 -4.77
N ARG A 117 -3.99 -1.08 -5.89
CA ARG A 117 -3.33 0.23 -5.94
C ARG A 117 -4.38 1.30 -6.20
N ALA A 118 -4.48 2.28 -5.33
CA ALA A 118 -5.36 3.45 -5.49
C ALA A 118 -4.50 4.67 -5.83
N TYR A 119 -4.84 5.32 -6.93
CA TYR A 119 -4.09 6.45 -7.48
C TYR A 119 -4.82 7.75 -7.15
N PHE A 120 -4.13 8.64 -6.46
CA PHE A 120 -4.62 9.97 -6.13
C PHE A 120 -3.86 11.00 -6.95
N VAL A 121 -4.58 11.91 -7.59
CA VAL A 121 -4.02 13.08 -8.28
C VAL A 121 -4.37 14.31 -7.45
N ASP A 122 -3.35 15.00 -6.92
CA ASP A 122 -3.49 16.14 -6.01
C ASP A 122 -4.48 15.90 -4.85
N GLY A 123 -4.47 14.68 -4.28
CA GLY A 123 -5.34 14.31 -3.16
C GLY A 123 -6.77 13.92 -3.55
N THR A 124 -7.08 13.78 -4.84
CA THR A 124 -8.36 13.22 -5.30
C THR A 124 -8.15 11.83 -5.90
N LEU A 125 -8.94 10.85 -5.46
CA LEU A 125 -8.92 9.50 -6.02
C LEU A 125 -9.30 9.56 -7.51
N ALA A 126 -8.39 9.14 -8.38
CA ALA A 126 -8.53 9.16 -9.83
C ALA A 126 -8.83 7.77 -10.40
N ASP A 127 -8.17 6.73 -9.90
CA ASP A 127 -8.31 5.37 -10.41
C ASP A 127 -7.90 4.31 -9.38
N THR A 128 -8.25 3.05 -9.63
CA THR A 128 -7.84 1.88 -8.86
C THR A 128 -7.42 0.73 -9.77
N LEU A 129 -6.40 -0.02 -9.34
CA LEU A 129 -5.92 -1.23 -10.02
C LEU A 129 -5.92 -2.39 -9.02
N VAL A 130 -6.75 -3.39 -9.27
CA VAL A 130 -6.78 -4.63 -8.50
C VAL A 130 -5.87 -5.67 -9.15
N LEU A 131 -4.99 -6.25 -8.35
CA LEU A 131 -4.07 -7.32 -8.72
C LEU A 131 -4.32 -8.51 -7.78
N PHE A 132 -4.75 -9.63 -8.34
CA PHE A 132 -4.77 -10.90 -7.63
C PHE A 132 -3.45 -11.62 -7.88
N ASP A 133 -2.80 -12.04 -6.80
CA ASP A 133 -1.62 -12.88 -6.89
C ASP A 133 -2.10 -14.33 -6.78
N HIS A 134 -2.25 -14.98 -7.94
CA HIS A 134 -2.54 -16.40 -8.00
C HIS A 134 -1.21 -17.15 -8.09
N GLU A 135 -0.91 -17.99 -7.09
CA GLU A 135 0.19 -18.95 -7.24
C GLU A 135 -0.14 -19.85 -8.45
N HIS A 136 0.76 -19.85 -9.45
CA HIS A 136 0.59 -20.56 -10.73
C HIS A 136 0.93 -22.06 -10.59
#